data_AF-A0A6G2K974-F1
#
_entry.id   AF-A0A6G2K974-F1
#
_cell.length_a   1.000
_cell.length_b   1.000
_cell.length_c   1.000
_cell.angle_alpha   90.00
_cell.angle_beta   90.00
_cell.angle_gamma   90.00
#
_symmetry.space_group_name_H-M   'P 1'
#
loop_
_entity.id
_entity.type
_entity.pdbx_description
1 polymer ?
#
loop_
_entity_poly.entity_id
_entity_poly.type
_entity_poly.pdbx_seq_one_letter_code
_entity_poly.pdbx_strand_id
1 'polypeptide(L)'
;MNRRILPIFPLNVVLFPRQELSLNIFEPRYKQMVEDCMLGDGLFGVCLIGPGNVAGWQSPCSIGTITKIIRCRDTNLDGLNIHIDTVGRSRFHIQEIIPPSVALPSDYDPDTLEGHQRFFDAYKSSNPGKMYIQASVDIIPDIDQNVSESQWKHMVESWKKMIQHTSEKWVDFQSLDLLLQQYDMVTDMPTLEYVYALAALGSSGPQDLQPILEAKTLDTLIQQVENLLEVK
;
A
#
# COMPACT_ATOMS: atom_id res chain seq x y z
N MET A 1 5.93 -24.32 -4.78
CA MET A 1 5.48 -22.96 -4.44
C MET A 1 6.68 -22.22 -3.83
N ASN A 2 7.04 -21.07 -4.39
CA ASN A 2 8.26 -20.35 -3.99
C ASN A 2 7.92 -19.46 -2.78
N ARG A 3 7.83 -20.09 -1.61
CA ARG A 3 7.42 -19.48 -0.35
C ARG A 3 8.56 -18.59 0.16
N ARG A 4 8.32 -17.29 0.32
CA ARG A 4 9.33 -16.31 0.76
C ARG A 4 8.92 -15.67 2.08
N ILE A 5 9.89 -15.42 2.97
CA ILE A 5 9.69 -14.57 4.14
C ILE A 5 9.96 -13.11 3.76
N LEU A 6 9.01 -12.23 4.06
CA LEU A 6 9.08 -10.80 3.75
C LEU A 6 8.82 -9.97 5.01
N PRO A 7 9.57 -8.88 5.25
CA PRO A 7 9.16 -7.83 6.17
C PRO A 7 7.82 -7.23 5.74
N ILE A 8 6.90 -6.99 6.66
CA ILE A 8 5.58 -6.43 6.38
C ILE A 8 5.43 -5.09 7.07
N PHE A 9 4.97 -4.11 6.29
CA PHE A 9 4.66 -2.76 6.74
C PHE A 9 3.16 -2.50 6.57
N PRO A 10 2.37 -2.66 7.65
CA PRO A 10 0.98 -2.23 7.67
C PRO A 10 0.90 -0.70 7.62
N LEU A 11 0.18 -0.16 6.64
CA LEU A 11 -0.05 1.27 6.44
C LEU A 11 -1.53 1.55 6.17
N ASN A 12 -1.96 2.79 6.35
CA ASN A 12 -3.29 3.23 5.92
C ASN A 12 -3.27 3.66 4.44
N VAL A 13 -2.74 2.81 3.55
CA VAL A 13 -2.65 3.04 2.11
C VAL A 13 -2.70 1.69 1.37
N VAL A 14 -3.31 1.69 0.18
CA VAL A 14 -3.19 0.59 -0.78
C VAL A 14 -2.16 1.01 -1.83
N LEU A 15 -1.06 0.25 -1.91
CA LEU A 15 -0.03 0.47 -2.94
C LEU A 15 -0.30 -0.49 -4.10
N PHE A 16 -0.60 0.01 -5.29
CA PHE A 16 -0.69 -0.83 -6.48
C PHE A 16 0.69 -1.14 -7.06
N PRO A 17 0.84 -2.22 -7.85
CA PRO A 17 2.03 -2.46 -8.66
C PRO A 17 2.46 -1.20 -9.43
N ARG A 18 3.77 -0.97 -9.50
CA ARG A 18 4.42 0.11 -10.27
C ARG A 18 4.15 1.53 -9.76
N GLN A 19 3.31 1.71 -8.74
CA GLN A 19 3.16 3.00 -8.06
C GLN A 19 4.35 3.31 -7.16
N GLU A 20 4.71 4.58 -7.09
CA GLU A 20 5.72 5.07 -6.15
C GLU A 20 5.10 5.39 -4.78
N LEU A 21 5.87 5.19 -3.72
CA LEU A 21 5.49 5.53 -2.36
C LEU A 21 6.72 6.05 -1.61
N SER A 22 6.66 7.32 -1.19
CA SER A 22 7.67 7.94 -0.32
C SER A 22 7.20 7.91 1.12
N LEU A 23 8.10 7.51 2.03
CA LEU A 23 7.81 7.34 3.45
C LEU A 23 8.88 8.03 4.31
N ASN A 24 8.43 8.62 5.41
CA ASN A 24 9.29 9.08 6.48
C ASN A 24 9.25 8.06 7.62
N ILE A 25 10.40 7.47 7.92
CA ILE A 25 10.55 6.39 8.89
C ILE A 25 11.22 6.96 10.13
N PHE A 26 10.45 7.02 11.21
CA PHE A 26 10.90 7.53 12.51
C PHE A 26 10.77 6.47 13.60
N GLU A 27 9.78 5.58 13.52
CA GLU A 27 9.59 4.48 14.49
C GLU A 27 10.80 3.51 14.52
N PRO A 28 11.36 3.19 15.70
CA PRO A 28 12.49 2.27 15.85
C PRO A 28 12.33 0.92 15.14
N ARG A 29 11.13 0.32 15.21
CA ARG A 29 10.85 -0.98 14.59
C ARG A 29 10.97 -0.96 13.07
N TYR A 30 10.56 0.15 12.45
CA TYR A 30 10.61 0.30 11.00
C TYR A 30 11.99 0.77 10.52
N LYS A 31 12.77 1.44 11.37
CA LYS A 31 14.20 1.67 11.08
C LYS A 31 14.96 0.35 10.95
N GLN A 32 14.79 -0.55 11.93
CA GLN A 32 15.37 -1.90 11.84
C GLN A 32 14.90 -2.62 10.57
N MET A 33 13.61 -2.52 10.23
CA MET A 33 13.07 -3.12 9.00
C MET A 33 13.77 -2.58 7.74
N VAL A 34 13.94 -1.26 7.64
CA VAL A 34 14.61 -0.62 6.50
C VAL A 34 16.08 -1.00 6.44
N GLU A 35 16.79 -1.00 7.57
CA GLU A 35 18.17 -1.48 7.65
C GLU A 35 18.31 -2.92 7.16
N ASP A 36 17.45 -3.82 7.63
CA ASP A 36 17.40 -5.21 7.20
C ASP A 36 17.12 -5.34 5.70
N CYS A 37 16.22 -4.52 5.16
CA CYS A 37 15.95 -4.48 3.72
C CYS A 37 17.17 -4.01 2.93
N MET A 38 17.84 -2.94 3.37
CA MET A 38 19.01 -2.36 2.71
C MET A 38 20.23 -3.29 2.75
N LEU A 39 20.36 -4.13 3.79
CA LEU A 39 21.37 -5.19 3.87
C LEU A 39 21.01 -6.41 3.00
N GLY A 40 19.73 -6.59 2.69
CA GLY A 40 19.20 -7.65 1.84
C GLY A 40 18.98 -7.21 0.38
N ASP A 41 17.80 -7.50 -0.16
CA ASP A 41 17.44 -7.20 -1.55
C ASP A 41 16.61 -5.91 -1.72
N GLY A 42 16.43 -5.16 -0.63
CA GLY A 42 15.67 -3.92 -0.60
C GLY A 42 14.16 -4.10 -0.69
N LEU A 43 13.63 -5.31 -0.43
CA LEU A 43 12.21 -5.63 -0.57
C LEU A 43 11.48 -5.78 0.77
N PHE A 44 10.30 -5.17 0.85
CA PHE A 44 9.32 -5.39 1.92
C PHE A 44 7.90 -5.37 1.35
N GLY A 45 6.93 -5.84 2.11
CA GLY A 45 5.52 -5.85 1.74
C GLY A 45 4.79 -4.66 2.35
N VAL A 46 4.07 -3.91 1.53
CA VAL A 46 3.10 -2.91 2.00
C VAL A 46 1.72 -3.56 2.01
N CYS A 47 1.05 -3.50 3.16
CA CYS A 47 -0.31 -3.99 3.33
C CYS A 47 -1.18 -2.89 3.92
N LEU A 48 -2.44 -2.83 3.52
CA LEU A 48 -3.42 -2.04 4.25
C LEU A 48 -3.56 -2.57 5.69
N ILE A 49 -3.78 -1.69 6.66
CA ILE A 49 -4.13 -2.08 8.03
C ILE A 49 -5.49 -2.78 8.03
N GLY A 50 -5.49 -4.02 8.53
CA GLY A 50 -6.67 -4.85 8.73
C GLY A 50 -7.29 -4.67 10.13
N PRO A 51 -8.43 -5.32 10.40
CA PRO A 51 -9.22 -5.14 11.62
C PRO A 51 -8.62 -5.79 12.88
N GLY A 52 -7.59 -6.64 12.74
CA GLY A 52 -6.99 -7.40 13.83
C GLY A 52 -5.73 -6.76 14.42
N ASN A 53 -5.14 -7.45 15.40
CA ASN A 53 -3.81 -7.12 15.91
C ASN A 53 -2.88 -8.34 15.92
N VAL A 54 -1.58 -8.08 15.85
CA VAL A 54 -0.50 -9.05 15.93
C VAL A 54 0.42 -8.62 17.07
N ALA A 55 0.36 -9.32 18.21
CA ALA A 55 1.08 -8.93 19.42
C ALA A 55 0.81 -7.48 19.87
N GLY A 56 -0.45 -7.03 19.75
CA GLY A 56 -0.88 -5.66 20.07
C GLY A 56 -0.66 -4.64 18.95
N TRP A 57 0.14 -4.96 17.92
CA TRP A 57 0.34 -4.10 16.75
C TRP A 57 -0.76 -4.26 15.71
N GLN A 58 -0.97 -3.25 14.88
CA GLN A 58 -1.93 -3.32 13.76
C GLN A 58 -1.63 -4.50 12.82
N SER A 59 -2.64 -5.36 12.58
CA SER A 59 -2.50 -6.48 11.65
C SER A 59 -2.57 -6.00 10.20
N PRO A 60 -1.80 -6.59 9.27
CA PRO A 60 -1.98 -6.35 7.84
C PRO A 60 -3.23 -7.05 7.29
N CYS A 61 -3.80 -6.52 6.22
CA CYS A 61 -4.67 -7.26 5.31
C CYS A 61 -3.89 -8.40 4.62
N SER A 62 -4.62 -9.43 4.17
CA SER A 62 -4.00 -10.66 3.65
C SER A 62 -3.31 -10.51 2.30
N ILE A 63 -3.69 -9.50 1.51
CA ILE A 63 -3.06 -9.18 0.22
C ILE A 63 -2.42 -7.81 0.31
N GLY A 64 -1.19 -7.74 -0.17
CA GLY A 64 -0.40 -6.52 -0.25
C GLY A 64 0.47 -6.49 -1.49
N THR A 65 1.32 -5.48 -1.58
CA THR A 65 2.25 -5.29 -2.69
C THR A 65 3.68 -5.32 -2.18
N ILE A 66 4.51 -6.16 -2.78
CA ILE A 66 5.96 -6.13 -2.58
C ILE A 66 6.44 -4.81 -3.16
N THR A 67 7.14 -4.02 -2.36
CA THR A 67 7.76 -2.77 -2.78
C THR A 67 9.27 -2.89 -2.69
N LYS A 68 9.97 -2.14 -3.55
CA LYS A 68 11.43 -2.04 -3.55
C LYS A 68 11.86 -0.64 -3.14
N ILE A 69 12.77 -0.55 -2.18
CA ILE A 69 13.45 0.71 -1.85
C ILE A 69 14.33 1.10 -3.04
N ILE A 70 14.07 2.28 -3.62
CA ILE A 70 14.85 2.84 -4.73
C ILE A 70 15.82 3.92 -4.25
N ARG A 71 15.49 4.62 -3.15
CA ARG A 71 16.36 5.59 -2.49
C ARG A 71 16.14 5.55 -0.99
N CYS A 72 17.22 5.76 -0.24
CA CYS A 72 17.20 5.87 1.21
C CYS A 72 18.12 7.03 1.61
N ARG A 73 17.61 7.96 2.41
CA ARG A 73 18.29 9.19 2.83
C ARG A 73 18.03 9.43 4.31
N ASP A 74 19.07 9.74 5.08
CA ASP A 74 18.90 10.31 6.41
C ASP A 74 18.65 11.82 6.25
N THR A 75 17.47 12.30 6.66
CA THR A 75 17.06 13.70 6.40
C THR A 75 17.74 14.69 7.31
N ASN A 76 18.12 14.27 8.52
CA ASN A 76 18.61 15.14 9.58
C ASN A 76 20.06 14.83 9.98
N LEU A 77 20.67 13.77 9.42
CA LEU A 77 22.00 13.27 9.78
C LEU A 77 22.11 12.86 11.27
N ASP A 78 20.96 12.69 11.93
CA ASP A 78 20.82 12.30 13.34
C ASP A 78 20.39 10.83 13.48
N GLY A 79 20.09 10.14 12.37
CA GLY A 79 19.52 8.79 12.36
C GLY A 79 18.09 8.70 12.91
N LEU A 80 17.46 9.84 13.24
CA LEU A 80 16.12 9.89 13.80
C LEU A 80 15.04 9.81 12.72
N ASN A 81 15.32 10.30 11.52
CA ASN A 81 14.38 10.31 10.41
C ASN A 81 15.03 9.78 9.13
N ILE A 82 14.55 8.62 8.68
CA ILE A 82 14.97 8.03 7.40
C ILE A 82 13.88 8.28 6.38
N HIS A 83 14.20 8.98 5.31
CA HIS A 83 13.32 9.12 4.16
C HIS A 83 13.63 8.04 3.12
N ILE A 84 12.62 7.27 2.75
CA ILE A 84 12.73 6.25 1.70
C ILE A 84 11.78 6.57 0.56
N ASP A 85 12.28 6.40 -0.66
CA ASP A 85 11.46 6.34 -1.87
C ASP A 85 11.37 4.88 -2.30
N THR A 86 10.16 4.42 -2.62
CA THR A 86 9.90 3.03 -2.98
C THR A 86 9.02 2.92 -4.22
N VAL A 87 9.07 1.76 -4.87
CA VAL A 87 8.19 1.45 -6.01
C VAL A 87 7.59 0.05 -5.86
N GLY A 88 6.26 -0.03 -6.03
CA GLY A 88 5.51 -1.26 -6.02
C GLY A 88 5.95 -2.20 -7.15
N ARG A 89 6.02 -3.50 -6.86
CA ARG A 89 6.45 -4.55 -7.79
C ARG A 89 5.32 -5.50 -8.07
N SER A 90 5.19 -6.54 -7.27
CA SER A 90 4.23 -7.62 -7.48
C SER A 90 3.34 -7.77 -6.27
N ARG A 91 2.12 -8.22 -6.48
CA ARG A 91 1.17 -8.52 -5.42
C ARG A 91 1.54 -9.82 -4.73
N PHE A 92 1.18 -9.96 -3.47
CA PHE A 92 1.39 -11.19 -2.72
C PHE A 92 0.22 -11.49 -1.79
N HIS A 93 0.10 -12.76 -1.41
CA HIS A 93 -0.82 -13.21 -0.38
C HIS A 93 -0.04 -13.71 0.84
N ILE A 94 -0.43 -13.25 2.02
CA ILE A 94 0.10 -13.71 3.30
C ILE A 94 -0.45 -15.10 3.58
N GLN A 95 0.45 -16.09 3.69
CA GLN A 95 0.10 -17.45 4.12
C GLN A 95 0.19 -17.58 5.64
N GLU A 96 1.18 -16.94 6.25
CA GLU A 96 1.46 -17.07 7.68
C GLU A 96 2.15 -15.82 8.19
N ILE A 97 1.61 -15.25 9.27
CA ILE A 97 2.19 -14.10 9.96
C ILE A 97 3.20 -14.61 10.99
N ILE A 98 4.38 -14.00 10.99
CA ILE A 98 5.42 -14.17 12.00
C ILE A 98 5.41 -12.89 12.85
N PRO A 99 4.93 -12.97 14.12
CA PRO A 99 4.83 -11.81 14.99
C PRO A 99 6.19 -11.15 15.28
N PRO A 100 6.22 -9.84 15.55
CA PRO A 100 7.42 -9.19 16.05
C PRO A 100 7.82 -9.79 17.40
N SER A 101 9.11 -9.76 17.70
CA SER A 101 9.67 -10.26 18.96
C SER A 101 9.35 -9.37 20.17
N VAL A 102 8.82 -8.18 19.92
CA VAL A 102 8.37 -7.22 20.94
C VAL A 102 6.88 -6.96 20.74
N ALA A 103 6.08 -7.26 21.76
CA ALA A 103 4.67 -6.86 21.80
C ALA A 103 4.56 -5.34 22.01
N LEU A 104 3.45 -4.74 21.57
CA LEU A 104 3.20 -3.31 21.78
C LEU A 104 3.23 -2.96 23.28
N PRO A 105 4.18 -2.14 23.76
CA PRO A 105 4.20 -1.71 25.16
C PRO A 105 3.02 -0.78 25.47
N SER A 106 2.53 -0.80 26.71
CA SER A 106 1.42 0.06 27.15
C SER A 106 1.76 1.55 27.16
N ASP A 107 3.04 1.88 27.29
CA ASP A 107 3.59 3.23 27.31
C ASP A 107 4.33 3.58 26.01
N TYR A 108 4.01 2.87 24.91
CA TYR A 108 4.63 3.09 23.60
C TYR A 108 4.40 4.52 23.12
N ASP A 109 5.51 5.22 22.89
CA ASP A 109 5.52 6.58 22.38
C ASP A 109 6.56 6.66 21.25
N PRO A 110 6.12 6.59 19.98
CA PRO A 110 7.00 6.67 18.83
C PRO A 110 7.40 8.10 18.47
N ASP A 111 6.84 9.13 19.12
CA ASP A 111 7.01 10.52 18.72
C ASP A 111 8.09 11.24 19.55
N THR A 112 8.46 10.68 20.71
CA THR A 112 9.47 11.26 21.60
C THR A 112 10.75 10.44 21.67
N LEU A 113 11.88 11.13 21.88
CA LEU A 113 13.19 10.49 22.12
C LEU A 113 13.17 9.57 23.35
N GLU A 114 12.49 9.98 24.41
CA GLU A 114 12.34 9.18 25.63
C GLU A 114 11.54 7.90 25.37
N GLY A 115 10.47 7.99 24.58
CA GLY A 115 9.70 6.84 24.13
C GLY A 115 10.53 5.85 23.30
N HIS A 116 11.37 6.37 22.38
CA HIS A 116 12.31 5.54 21.61
C HIS A 116 13.29 4.81 22.52
N GLN A 117 13.87 5.52 23.50
CA GLN A 117 14.84 4.93 24.41
C GLN A 117 14.22 3.85 25.30
N ARG A 118 13.04 4.11 25.87
CA ARG A 118 12.29 3.10 26.64
C ARG A 118 11.97 1.86 25.81
N PHE A 119 11.55 2.04 24.56
CA PHE A 119 11.29 0.94 23.64
C PHE A 119 12.54 0.09 23.38
N PHE A 120 13.69 0.73 23.14
CA PHE A 120 14.96 0.02 22.94
C PHE A 120 15.45 -0.72 24.18
N ASP A 121 15.30 -0.13 25.37
CA ASP A 121 15.74 -0.75 26.63
C ASP A 121 14.87 -1.97 26.98
N ALA A 122 13.56 -1.87 26.75
CA ALA A 122 12.65 -3.01 26.84
C ALA A 122 13.02 -4.12 25.84
N TYR A 123 13.32 -3.75 24.59
CA TYR A 123 13.75 -4.69 23.56
C TYR A 123 15.07 -5.40 23.91
N LYS A 124 16.13 -4.68 24.31
CA LYS A 124 17.42 -5.27 24.69
C LYS A 124 17.33 -6.25 25.86
N SER A 125 16.36 -6.05 26.74
CA SER A 125 16.10 -6.92 27.89
C SER A 125 15.37 -8.21 27.51
N SER A 126 14.85 -8.28 26.28
CA SER A 126 14.22 -9.47 25.67
C SER A 126 15.16 -10.13 24.67
N ASN A 127 14.96 -11.42 24.37
CA ASN A 127 15.79 -12.14 23.40
C ASN A 127 15.67 -11.47 22.01
N PRO A 128 16.74 -10.91 21.42
CA PRO A 128 16.62 -9.96 20.31
C PRO A 128 16.26 -10.68 19.00
N GLY A 129 15.01 -10.49 18.55
CA GLY A 129 14.55 -10.85 17.21
C GLY A 129 14.05 -9.62 16.45
N LYS A 130 13.26 -9.81 15.38
CA LYS A 130 12.76 -8.68 14.57
C LYS A 130 11.69 -7.89 15.32
N MET A 131 11.79 -6.56 15.33
CA MET A 131 10.82 -5.66 15.98
C MET A 131 9.58 -5.39 15.12
N TYR A 132 9.59 -5.82 13.86
CA TYR A 132 8.53 -5.61 12.87
C TYR A 132 7.87 -6.94 12.51
N ILE A 133 6.68 -6.87 11.91
CA ILE A 133 5.94 -8.05 11.44
C ILE A 133 6.67 -8.64 10.24
N GLN A 134 6.84 -9.96 10.22
CA GLN A 134 7.24 -10.69 9.04
C GLN A 134 6.09 -11.58 8.58
N ALA A 135 6.10 -12.00 7.31
CA ALA A 135 5.16 -12.99 6.84
C ALA A 135 5.80 -13.92 5.82
N SER A 136 5.36 -15.17 5.85
CA SER A 136 5.50 -16.04 4.70
C SER A 136 4.46 -15.65 3.66
N VAL A 137 4.91 -15.46 2.42
CA VAL A 137 4.05 -14.97 1.32
C VAL A 137 4.16 -15.85 0.07
N ASP A 138 3.07 -15.88 -0.68
CA ASP A 138 3.03 -16.36 -2.07
C ASP A 138 2.82 -15.20 -3.02
N ILE A 139 3.60 -15.17 -4.10
CA ILE A 139 3.46 -14.14 -5.14
C ILE A 139 2.18 -14.41 -5.94
N ILE A 140 1.36 -13.36 -6.10
CA ILE A 140 0.20 -13.38 -6.98
C ILE A 140 0.68 -12.95 -8.37
N PRO A 141 0.43 -13.74 -9.43
CA PRO A 141 0.78 -13.35 -10.79
C PRO A 141 0.18 -12.01 -11.21
N ASP A 142 0.88 -11.32 -12.09
CA ASP A 142 0.40 -10.09 -12.69
C ASP A 142 -0.78 -10.37 -13.63
N ILE A 143 -1.64 -9.37 -13.81
CA ILE A 143 -2.75 -9.44 -14.76
C ILE A 143 -2.22 -8.97 -16.11
N ASP A 144 -1.89 -9.93 -16.98
CA ASP A 144 -1.31 -9.66 -18.31
C ASP A 144 -2.37 -9.38 -19.39
N GLN A 145 -3.66 -9.44 -19.04
CA GLN A 145 -4.76 -9.17 -19.95
C GLN A 145 -4.90 -7.67 -20.18
N ASN A 146 -5.10 -7.28 -21.45
CA ASN A 146 -5.32 -5.88 -21.81
C ASN A 146 -6.75 -5.44 -21.48
N VAL A 147 -6.88 -4.22 -20.97
CA VAL A 147 -8.18 -3.56 -20.82
C VAL A 147 -8.66 -3.15 -22.22
N SER A 148 -9.88 -3.53 -22.59
CA SER A 148 -10.46 -3.08 -23.86
C SER A 148 -10.86 -1.61 -23.81
N GLU A 149 -10.82 -0.93 -24.97
CA GLU A 149 -11.30 0.45 -25.12
C GLU A 149 -12.74 0.63 -24.62
N SER A 150 -13.61 -0.35 -24.88
CA SER A 150 -15.00 -0.34 -24.42
C SER A 150 -15.12 -0.42 -22.89
N GLN A 151 -14.33 -1.30 -22.24
CA GLN A 151 -14.32 -1.39 -20.77
C GLN A 151 -13.81 -0.08 -20.17
N TRP A 152 -12.75 0.50 -20.74
CA TRP A 152 -12.20 1.76 -20.28
C TRP A 152 -13.18 2.92 -20.40
N LYS A 153 -13.79 3.10 -21.58
CA LYS A 153 -14.80 4.15 -21.80
C LYS A 153 -15.98 4.00 -20.84
N HIS A 154 -16.41 2.77 -20.58
CA HIS A 154 -17.47 2.50 -19.61
C HIS A 154 -17.07 2.91 -18.19
N MET A 155 -15.90 2.49 -17.69
CA MET A 155 -15.41 2.88 -16.36
C MET A 155 -15.24 4.40 -16.23
N VAL A 156 -14.70 5.07 -17.25
CA VAL A 156 -14.57 6.54 -17.26
C VAL A 156 -15.94 7.22 -17.19
N GLU A 157 -16.93 6.73 -17.93
CA GLU A 157 -18.29 7.28 -17.88
C GLU A 157 -18.93 7.08 -16.50
N SER A 158 -18.78 5.89 -15.91
CA SER A 158 -19.26 5.58 -14.55
C SER A 158 -18.59 6.48 -13.51
N TRP A 159 -17.27 6.67 -13.60
CA TRP A 159 -16.54 7.60 -12.74
C TRP A 159 -17.05 9.03 -12.87
N LYS A 160 -17.27 9.52 -14.11
CA LYS A 160 -17.80 10.87 -14.32
C LYS A 160 -19.17 11.04 -13.67
N LYS A 161 -20.07 10.08 -13.85
CA LYS A 161 -21.41 10.09 -13.22
C LYS A 161 -21.28 10.09 -11.71
N MET A 162 -20.44 9.22 -11.15
CA MET A 162 -20.19 9.14 -9.71
C MET A 162 -19.75 10.49 -9.14
N ILE A 163 -18.73 11.12 -9.72
CA ILE A 163 -18.22 12.42 -9.24
C ILE A 163 -19.28 13.52 -9.34
N GLN A 164 -20.10 13.54 -10.38
CA GLN A 164 -21.20 14.50 -10.48
C GLN A 164 -22.23 14.36 -9.35
N HIS A 165 -22.48 13.13 -8.89
CA HIS A 165 -23.43 12.84 -7.82
C HIS A 165 -22.86 13.06 -6.42
N THR A 166 -21.56 12.81 -6.22
CA THR A 166 -20.92 12.86 -4.89
C THR A 166 -20.27 14.21 -4.59
N SER A 167 -19.95 15.02 -5.61
CA SER A 167 -19.32 16.33 -5.42
C SER A 167 -20.26 17.35 -4.79
N GLU A 168 -19.77 18.10 -3.81
CA GLU A 168 -20.51 19.21 -3.17
C GLU A 168 -20.87 20.33 -4.16
N LYS A 169 -20.01 20.54 -5.16
CA LYS A 169 -20.20 21.52 -6.23
C LYS A 169 -20.55 20.79 -7.51
N TRP A 170 -21.43 21.40 -8.31
CA TRP A 170 -21.67 20.92 -9.66
C TRP A 170 -20.36 20.91 -10.46
N VAL A 171 -20.05 19.77 -11.06
CA VAL A 171 -18.93 19.60 -11.99
C VAL A 171 -19.49 19.06 -13.31
N ASP A 172 -19.17 19.69 -14.42
CA ASP A 172 -19.55 19.19 -15.74
C ASP A 172 -18.54 18.17 -16.28
N PHE A 173 -18.94 17.41 -17.30
CA PHE A 173 -18.07 16.38 -17.89
C PHE A 173 -16.80 16.94 -18.55
N GLN A 174 -16.82 18.15 -19.10
CA GLN A 174 -15.64 18.76 -19.73
C GLN A 174 -14.57 19.06 -18.67
N SER A 175 -14.99 19.55 -17.50
CA SER A 175 -14.09 19.76 -16.36
C SER A 175 -13.44 18.44 -15.90
N LEU A 176 -14.19 17.34 -15.90
CA LEU A 176 -13.67 16.01 -15.56
C LEU A 176 -12.74 15.44 -16.66
N ASP A 177 -13.03 15.72 -17.94
CA ASP A 177 -12.13 15.37 -19.04
C ASP A 177 -10.79 16.10 -18.94
N LEU A 178 -10.78 17.38 -18.55
CA LEU A 178 -9.54 18.12 -18.29
C LEU A 178 -8.74 17.51 -17.14
N LEU A 179 -9.40 17.01 -16.10
CA LEU A 179 -8.73 16.30 -15.00
C LEU A 179 -8.07 15.01 -15.51
N LEU A 180 -8.79 14.19 -16.28
CA LEU A 180 -8.22 12.98 -16.88
C LEU A 180 -7.06 13.31 -17.83
N GLN A 181 -7.16 14.39 -18.58
CA GLN A 181 -6.10 14.86 -19.47
C GLN A 181 -4.83 15.25 -18.70
N GLN A 182 -4.95 15.86 -17.51
CA GLN A 182 -3.80 16.19 -16.68
C GLN A 182 -3.00 14.95 -16.23
N TYR A 183 -3.67 13.80 -16.11
CA TYR A 183 -3.05 12.52 -15.78
C TYR A 183 -2.74 11.65 -17.01
N ASP A 184 -2.86 12.21 -18.23
CA ASP A 184 -2.67 11.49 -19.50
C ASP A 184 -3.61 10.27 -19.67
N MET A 185 -4.81 10.32 -19.06
CA MET A 185 -5.80 9.24 -19.04
C MET A 185 -6.85 9.32 -20.16
N VAL A 186 -6.76 10.33 -21.03
CA VAL A 186 -7.57 10.40 -22.25
C VAL A 186 -6.88 9.58 -23.35
N THR A 187 -7.23 8.29 -23.43
CA THR A 187 -6.55 7.31 -24.28
C THR A 187 -7.50 6.21 -24.78
N ASP A 188 -7.24 5.71 -25.99
CA ASP A 188 -7.88 4.50 -26.54
C ASP A 188 -7.03 3.23 -26.28
N MET A 189 -5.86 3.37 -25.66
CA MET A 189 -4.97 2.27 -25.23
C MET A 189 -4.79 2.28 -23.71
N PRO A 190 -5.82 1.89 -22.95
CA PRO A 190 -5.78 1.90 -21.49
C PRO A 190 -4.81 0.86 -20.93
N THR A 191 -4.05 1.24 -19.90
CA THR A 191 -3.20 0.32 -19.13
C THR A 191 -3.86 -0.02 -17.80
N LEU A 192 -3.37 -1.06 -17.14
CA LEU A 192 -3.83 -1.41 -15.79
C LEU A 192 -3.51 -0.29 -14.76
N GLU A 193 -2.43 0.45 -14.99
CA GLU A 193 -2.07 1.62 -14.16
C GLU A 193 -3.14 2.72 -14.26
N TYR A 194 -3.73 2.95 -15.43
CA TYR A 194 -4.82 3.90 -15.59
C TYR A 194 -6.10 3.42 -14.89
N VAL A 195 -6.36 2.12 -14.85
CA VAL A 195 -7.48 1.57 -14.08
C VAL A 195 -7.27 1.79 -12.58
N TYR A 196 -6.07 1.55 -12.07
CA TYR A 196 -5.73 1.85 -10.67
C TYR A 196 -5.83 3.35 -10.35
N ALA A 197 -5.36 4.21 -11.25
CA ALA A 197 -5.47 5.66 -11.09
C ALA A 197 -6.93 6.12 -11.07
N LEU A 198 -7.78 5.59 -11.97
CA LEU A 198 -9.20 5.91 -12.01
C LEU A 198 -9.92 5.48 -10.74
N ALA A 199 -9.62 4.27 -10.23
CA ALA A 199 -10.13 3.80 -8.96
C ALA A 199 -9.71 4.71 -7.79
N ALA A 200 -8.44 5.13 -7.75
CA ALA A 200 -7.95 6.05 -6.74
C ALA A 200 -8.65 7.42 -6.79
N LEU A 201 -8.95 7.93 -7.99
CA LEU A 201 -9.74 9.18 -8.17
C LEU A 201 -11.20 9.04 -7.74
N GLY A 202 -11.75 7.82 -7.74
CA GLY A 202 -13.14 7.55 -7.33
C GLY A 202 -13.29 7.11 -5.87
N SER A 203 -12.19 6.77 -5.20
CA SER A 203 -12.19 6.23 -3.84
C SER A 203 -12.38 7.30 -2.77
N SER A 204 -13.09 6.96 -1.69
CA SER A 204 -13.20 7.79 -0.48
C SER A 204 -12.10 7.49 0.54
N GLY A 205 -11.40 6.37 0.37
CA GLY A 205 -10.27 5.98 1.21
C GLY A 205 -9.71 4.60 0.88
N PRO A 206 -8.57 4.21 1.50
CA PRO A 206 -7.83 3.00 1.14
C PRO A 206 -8.65 1.70 1.20
N GLN A 207 -9.68 1.64 2.06
CA GLN A 207 -10.55 0.47 2.20
C GLN A 207 -11.32 0.15 0.92
N ASP A 208 -11.68 1.17 0.14
CA ASP A 208 -12.37 1.00 -1.16
C ASP A 208 -11.46 0.40 -2.23
N LEU A 209 -10.14 0.62 -2.10
CA LEU A 209 -9.13 0.15 -3.05
C LEU A 209 -8.67 -1.27 -2.76
N GLN A 210 -8.85 -1.76 -1.54
CA GLN A 210 -8.39 -3.09 -1.14
C GLN A 210 -9.02 -4.21 -1.99
N PRO A 211 -10.34 -4.25 -2.25
CA PRO A 211 -10.94 -5.26 -3.12
C PRO A 211 -10.35 -5.28 -4.55
N ILE A 212 -9.95 -4.12 -5.06
CA ILE A 212 -9.34 -3.97 -6.40
C ILE A 212 -7.93 -4.58 -6.40
N LEU A 213 -7.15 -4.37 -5.33
CA LEU A 213 -5.83 -5.01 -5.18
C LEU A 213 -5.95 -6.54 -5.09
N GLU A 214 -7.01 -7.04 -4.43
CA GLU A 214 -7.29 -8.45 -4.19
C GLU A 214 -7.77 -9.21 -5.44
N ALA A 215 -8.21 -8.50 -6.48
CA ALA A 215 -8.76 -9.07 -7.69
C ALA A 215 -7.73 -9.94 -8.45
N LYS A 216 -8.03 -11.22 -8.67
CA LYS A 216 -7.07 -12.18 -9.28
C LYS A 216 -7.07 -12.19 -10.80
N THR A 217 -8.13 -11.66 -11.41
CA THR A 217 -8.34 -11.65 -12.87
C THR A 217 -8.75 -10.25 -13.31
N LEU A 218 -8.57 -9.93 -14.61
CA LEU A 218 -9.01 -8.65 -15.15
C LEU A 218 -10.52 -8.44 -14.96
N ASP A 219 -11.34 -9.47 -15.22
CA ASP A 219 -12.80 -9.38 -15.07
C ASP A 219 -13.20 -9.04 -13.64
N THR A 220 -12.61 -9.73 -12.65
CA THR A 220 -12.87 -9.42 -11.24
C THR A 220 -12.39 -8.02 -10.87
N LEU A 221 -11.28 -7.55 -11.45
CA LEU A 221 -10.71 -6.24 -11.17
C LEU A 221 -11.63 -5.15 -11.70
N ILE A 222 -12.05 -5.25 -12.97
CA ILE A 222 -12.99 -4.33 -13.60
C ILE A 222 -14.30 -4.29 -12.82
N GLN A 223 -14.84 -5.45 -12.42
CA GLN A 223 -16.05 -5.51 -11.62
C GLN A 223 -15.91 -4.77 -10.27
N GLN A 224 -14.77 -4.90 -9.58
CA GLN A 224 -14.55 -4.16 -8.32
C GLN A 224 -14.45 -2.64 -8.55
N VAL A 225 -13.83 -2.23 -9.66
CA VAL A 225 -13.78 -0.81 -10.04
C VAL A 225 -15.18 -0.30 -10.38
N GLU A 226 -15.97 -1.03 -11.14
CA GLU A 226 -17.35 -0.66 -11.46
C GLU A 226 -18.22 -0.55 -10.22
N ASN A 227 -18.11 -1.51 -9.28
CA ASN A 227 -18.83 -1.46 -8.00
C ASN A 227 -18.42 -0.25 -7.15
N LEU A 228 -17.15 0.14 -7.19
CA LEU A 228 -16.66 1.35 -6.53
C LEU A 228 -17.27 2.61 -7.15
N LEU A 229 -17.38 2.65 -8.47
CA LEU A 229 -17.87 3.78 -9.25
C LEU A 229 -19.41 3.81 -9.38
N GLU A 230 -20.11 2.84 -8.83
CA GLU A 230 -21.57 2.78 -8.89
C GLU A 230 -22.19 3.89 -8.03
N VAL A 231 -23.08 4.68 -8.64
CA VAL A 231 -23.85 5.71 -7.94
C VAL A 231 -24.85 5.01 -7.02
N LYS A 232 -24.65 5.14 -5.70
CA LYS A 232 -25.57 4.62 -4.68
C LYS A 232 -26.80 5.51 -4.49
#